data_AF-A0A8U0P3E9-F1
#
_entry.id   AF-A0A8U0P3E9-F1
#
_cell.length_a   1.000
_cell.length_b   1.000
_cell.length_c   1.000
_cell.angle_alpha   90.00
_cell.angle_beta   90.00
_cell.angle_gamma   90.00
#
_symmetry.space_group_name_H-M   'P 1'
#
loop_
_entity.id
_entity.type
_entity.pdbx_description
1 polymer ?
#
loop_
_entity_poly.entity_id
_entity_poly.type
_entity_poly.pdbx_seq_one_letter_code
_entity_poly.pdbx_strand_id
1 'polypeptide(L)'
;MFANGGLIQLLAKKTKKIYQWSRTGSDQRCTLSLLAAMGNSCSNNLGIPPAKGPNAVGCSDFMMDHTVEGTFFRLYYPCVASDNAEKPDWIPCKGYFYGLADFLKINRGLSEKIFNYLFGSFKIPAALNGSYKQNGKYPVVIFSHGLGAFRTLYSAICTELASQGFIVASVEHRDESASATYFYHQKPQEPEKDKASPLKPNPEAPENLVEEWMYYRSLKPGESEFPLRNKQVKQRADECIKALDTLIQINSGKTMENVLQTEFDWTTLENSMDLCRIAVMGHSFGGATVIEALCKDVNFKCGIALDAWMFPLDEEIYVRGNRSPELPRLHLPDWQLDREDPEAERRARPSGRHRSL
;
A
#
# COMPACT_ATOMS: atom_id res chain seq x y z
N MET A 1 2.83 -13.57 -43.84
CA MET A 1 1.35 -13.56 -43.76
C MET A 1 0.89 -14.82 -43.05
N PHE A 2 -0.07 -14.68 -42.12
CA PHE A 2 -0.69 -15.71 -41.24
C PHE A 2 0.24 -16.29 -40.14
N ALA A 3 -0.08 -16.32 -38.85
CA ALA A 3 -1.30 -15.96 -38.12
C ALA A 3 -1.01 -15.65 -36.62
N ASN A 4 -1.06 -14.36 -36.25
CA ASN A 4 -0.93 -13.82 -34.88
C ASN A 4 -2.26 -13.81 -34.10
N GLY A 5 -3.05 -14.89 -34.15
CA GLY A 5 -4.38 -14.91 -33.51
C GLY A 5 -4.81 -16.22 -32.87
N GLY A 6 -4.13 -17.33 -33.18
CA GLY A 6 -4.58 -18.67 -32.77
C GLY A 6 -4.38 -18.96 -31.29
N LEU A 7 -3.25 -18.53 -30.72
CA LEU A 7 -2.88 -18.90 -29.33
C LEU A 7 -3.74 -18.15 -28.29
N ILE A 8 -4.05 -16.87 -28.56
CA ILE A 8 -4.89 -16.03 -27.69
C ILE A 8 -6.35 -16.54 -27.70
N GLN A 9 -6.87 -16.97 -28.85
CA GLN A 9 -8.21 -17.55 -28.91
C GLN A 9 -8.30 -18.94 -28.28
N LEU A 10 -7.23 -19.75 -28.30
CA LEU A 10 -7.23 -21.07 -27.68
C LEU A 10 -7.30 -20.98 -26.15
N LEU A 11 -6.59 -20.02 -25.55
CA LEU A 11 -6.63 -19.73 -24.11
C LEU A 11 -7.98 -19.13 -23.68
N ALA A 12 -8.56 -18.23 -24.49
CA ALA A 12 -9.89 -17.66 -24.26
C ALA A 12 -11.03 -18.70 -24.41
N LYS A 13 -10.89 -19.69 -25.31
CA LYS A 13 -11.87 -20.78 -25.49
C LYS A 13 -11.76 -21.85 -24.41
N LYS A 14 -10.55 -22.18 -23.92
CA LYS A 14 -10.38 -23.10 -22.77
C LYS A 14 -10.95 -22.50 -21.48
N THR A 15 -10.75 -21.21 -21.25
CA THR A 15 -11.34 -20.49 -20.10
C THR A 15 -12.86 -20.40 -20.20
N LYS A 16 -13.44 -20.15 -21.38
CA LYS A 16 -14.92 -20.20 -21.57
C LYS A 16 -15.54 -21.58 -21.33
N LYS A 17 -14.86 -22.67 -21.69
CA LYS A 17 -15.39 -24.03 -21.48
C LYS A 17 -15.32 -24.48 -20.01
N ILE A 18 -14.34 -23.99 -19.26
CA ILE A 18 -14.26 -24.18 -17.80
C ILE A 18 -15.34 -23.33 -17.08
N TYR A 19 -15.70 -22.18 -17.66
CA TYR A 19 -16.72 -21.26 -17.13
C TYR A 19 -18.15 -21.84 -17.09
N GLN A 20 -18.43 -22.91 -17.83
CA GLN A 20 -19.76 -23.55 -17.83
C GLN A 20 -19.88 -24.74 -16.87
N TRP A 21 -18.84 -25.08 -16.08
CA TRP A 21 -18.86 -26.27 -15.23
C TRP A 21 -18.42 -26.05 -13.78
N SER A 22 -18.74 -24.90 -13.19
CA SER A 22 -18.78 -24.77 -11.73
C SER A 22 -19.82 -23.74 -11.31
N ARG A 23 -21.05 -24.24 -11.11
CA ARG A 23 -22.16 -23.47 -10.56
C ARG A 23 -22.44 -23.94 -9.14
N THR A 24 -21.43 -23.86 -8.27
CA THR A 24 -21.54 -24.01 -6.81
C THR A 24 -20.32 -23.36 -6.14
N GLY A 25 -20.53 -22.46 -5.18
CA GLY A 25 -19.46 -21.87 -4.36
C GLY A 25 -19.22 -20.37 -4.57
N SER A 26 -19.94 -19.54 -3.81
CA SER A 26 -19.67 -18.11 -3.63
C SER A 26 -18.51 -17.91 -2.66
N ASP A 27 -17.28 -17.78 -3.17
CA ASP A 27 -16.18 -17.09 -2.45
C ASP A 27 -14.92 -16.80 -3.29
N GLN A 28 -14.83 -17.28 -4.54
CA GLN A 28 -13.67 -17.01 -5.41
C GLN A 28 -13.90 -15.86 -6.42
N ARG A 29 -15.01 -15.12 -6.30
CA ARG A 29 -15.43 -14.15 -7.33
C ARG A 29 -14.76 -12.78 -7.25
N CYS A 30 -14.07 -12.44 -6.16
CA CYS A 30 -13.59 -11.07 -5.91
C CYS A 30 -12.09 -10.84 -6.18
N THR A 31 -11.27 -11.88 -6.34
CA THR A 31 -9.80 -11.74 -6.43
C THR A 31 -9.25 -11.55 -7.85
N LEU A 32 -9.91 -12.10 -8.88
CA LEU A 32 -9.48 -11.91 -10.27
C LEU A 32 -9.99 -10.59 -10.91
N SER A 33 -11.05 -9.99 -10.35
CA SER A 33 -11.62 -8.74 -10.87
C SER A 33 -10.71 -7.53 -10.66
N LEU A 34 -9.86 -7.53 -9.63
CA LEU A 34 -8.90 -6.44 -9.37
C LEU A 34 -7.80 -6.32 -10.43
N LEU A 35 -7.35 -7.43 -11.02
CA LEU A 35 -6.38 -7.42 -12.12
C LEU A 35 -7.01 -7.00 -13.46
N ALA A 36 -8.32 -7.20 -13.63
CA ALA A 36 -9.04 -6.86 -14.87
C ALA A 36 -9.67 -5.46 -14.86
N ALA A 37 -10.04 -4.93 -13.68
CA ALA A 37 -10.70 -3.62 -13.55
C ALA A 37 -9.77 -2.42 -13.79
N MET A 38 -8.45 -2.64 -13.84
CA MET A 38 -7.47 -1.61 -14.23
C MET A 38 -7.34 -1.42 -15.75
N GLY A 39 -8.07 -2.21 -16.55
CA GLY A 39 -7.87 -2.28 -18.00
C GLY A 39 -8.94 -1.62 -18.87
N ASN A 40 -9.86 -0.82 -18.33
CA ASN A 40 -10.94 -0.27 -19.15
C ASN A 40 -11.25 1.20 -18.83
N SER A 41 -10.34 2.09 -19.24
CA SER A 41 -10.70 3.47 -19.55
C SER A 41 -9.74 4.06 -20.58
N CYS A 42 -10.29 4.65 -21.62
CA CYS A 42 -9.59 5.10 -22.82
C CYS A 42 -8.62 6.26 -22.52
N SER A 43 -7.32 5.99 -22.51
CA SER A 43 -6.25 6.96 -22.84
C SER A 43 -4.93 6.20 -23.07
N ASN A 44 -4.18 6.56 -24.11
CA ASN A 44 -3.01 5.83 -24.64
C ASN A 44 -1.73 5.88 -23.77
N ASN A 45 -1.83 5.90 -22.44
CA ASN A 45 -0.66 5.79 -21.56
C ASN A 45 -0.79 4.53 -20.71
N LEU A 46 -0.03 3.47 -21.05
CA LEU A 46 0.00 2.20 -20.33
C LEU A 46 0.55 2.29 -18.88
N GLY A 47 0.81 3.48 -18.34
CA GLY A 47 1.47 3.66 -17.03
C GLY A 47 0.59 4.32 -15.96
N ILE A 48 1.17 4.47 -14.77
CA ILE A 48 0.55 5.24 -13.67
C ILE A 48 0.34 6.69 -14.14
N PRO A 49 -0.87 7.26 -13.97
CA PRO A 49 -1.15 8.61 -14.45
C PRO A 49 -0.23 9.63 -13.77
N PRO A 50 0.26 10.64 -14.51
CA PRO A 50 1.01 11.73 -13.91
C PRO A 50 0.12 12.50 -12.94
N ALA A 51 0.74 13.01 -11.88
CA ALA A 51 0.08 13.88 -10.93
C ALA A 51 -0.32 15.22 -11.59
N LYS A 52 -1.42 15.82 -11.13
CA LYS A 52 -2.03 17.02 -11.73
C LYS A 52 -1.73 18.29 -10.93
N GLY A 53 -1.17 18.17 -9.74
CA GLY A 53 -0.83 19.31 -8.89
C GLY A 53 0.33 20.15 -9.44
N PRO A 54 0.54 21.34 -8.87
CA PRO A 54 1.52 22.31 -9.38
C PRO A 54 2.98 21.95 -9.06
N ASN A 55 3.25 20.97 -8.18
CA ASN A 55 4.60 20.60 -7.78
C ASN A 55 5.08 19.34 -8.50
N ALA A 56 6.34 19.36 -8.94
CA ALA A 56 7.06 18.12 -9.24
C ALA A 56 7.19 17.28 -7.96
N VAL A 57 7.20 15.96 -8.12
CA VAL A 57 7.17 15.02 -7.00
C VAL A 57 8.47 14.22 -6.96
N GLY A 58 9.12 14.23 -5.80
CA GLY A 58 10.21 13.33 -5.47
C GLY A 58 9.73 12.15 -4.64
N CYS A 59 10.52 11.09 -4.61
CA CYS A 59 10.31 9.99 -3.67
C CYS A 59 11.62 9.34 -3.21
N SER A 60 11.64 8.84 -1.98
CA SER A 60 12.76 8.10 -1.42
C SER A 60 12.25 7.05 -0.42
N ASP A 61 12.98 5.94 -0.25
CA ASP A 61 12.66 4.91 0.72
C ASP A 61 13.44 5.11 2.02
N PHE A 62 12.79 4.88 3.16
CA PHE A 62 13.39 5.04 4.48
C PHE A 62 13.15 3.82 5.35
N MET A 63 14.20 3.26 5.93
CA MET A 63 14.10 2.16 6.90
C MET A 63 14.91 2.46 8.16
N MET A 64 14.26 2.40 9.33
CA MET A 64 14.90 2.56 10.64
C MET A 64 14.04 1.99 11.79
N ASP A 65 14.57 1.18 12.69
CA ASP A 65 15.85 0.51 12.65
C ASP A 65 15.85 -0.61 11.60
N HIS A 66 16.97 -1.33 11.47
CA HIS A 66 17.10 -2.39 10.48
C HIS A 66 16.22 -3.62 10.77
N THR A 67 15.62 -3.75 11.96
CA THR A 67 14.90 -4.95 12.41
C THR A 67 13.43 -4.99 11.97
N VAL A 68 12.75 -6.12 12.23
CA VAL A 68 11.31 -6.29 11.96
C VAL A 68 10.42 -5.27 12.68
N GLU A 69 10.86 -4.80 13.86
CA GLU A 69 10.15 -3.78 14.65
C GLU A 69 10.40 -2.36 14.12
N GLY A 70 11.34 -2.17 13.19
CA GLY A 70 11.68 -0.88 12.60
C GLY A 70 10.57 -0.28 11.72
N THR A 71 10.61 1.01 11.48
CA THR A 71 9.77 1.69 10.49
C THR A 71 10.31 1.47 9.08
N PHE A 72 9.40 1.37 8.10
CA PHE A 72 9.74 1.38 6.69
C PHE A 72 8.63 2.03 5.91
N PHE A 73 9.00 3.03 5.13
CA PHE A 73 8.05 3.72 4.29
C PHE A 73 8.71 4.25 3.02
N ARG A 74 7.88 4.50 2.01
CA ARG A 74 8.25 5.34 0.87
C ARG A 74 7.72 6.74 1.12
N LEU A 75 8.61 7.72 1.15
CA LEU A 75 8.26 9.12 1.21
C LEU A 75 7.96 9.64 -0.20
N TYR A 76 6.90 10.44 -0.34
CA TYR A 76 6.59 11.25 -1.51
C TYR A 76 6.47 12.70 -1.07
N TYR A 77 7.09 13.61 -1.81
CA TYR A 77 7.21 15.01 -1.39
C TYR A 77 7.37 15.95 -2.58
N PRO A 78 7.03 17.25 -2.43
CA PRO A 78 7.34 18.27 -3.42
C PRO A 78 8.86 18.39 -3.64
N CYS A 79 9.32 18.25 -4.88
CA CYS A 79 10.73 18.35 -5.23
C CYS A 79 11.00 19.47 -6.24
N VAL A 80 12.28 19.82 -6.39
CA VAL A 80 12.74 20.68 -7.49
C VAL A 80 12.55 19.90 -8.80
N ALA A 81 11.93 20.54 -9.79
CA ALA A 81 11.72 19.92 -11.09
C ALA A 81 13.07 19.66 -11.78
N SER A 82 13.23 18.47 -12.34
CA SER A 82 14.41 18.08 -13.11
C SER A 82 13.98 17.21 -14.28
N ASP A 83 14.38 17.60 -15.49
CA ASP A 83 14.01 16.91 -16.73
C ASP A 83 14.73 15.56 -16.88
N ASN A 84 15.87 15.39 -16.20
CA ASN A 84 16.70 14.18 -16.23
C ASN A 84 16.58 13.32 -14.96
N ALA A 85 15.53 13.54 -14.17
CA ALA A 85 15.34 12.76 -12.95
C ALA A 85 15.09 11.28 -13.26
N GLU A 86 15.82 10.39 -12.57
CA GLU A 86 15.54 8.97 -12.59
C GLU A 86 14.16 8.70 -12.00
N LYS A 87 13.41 7.79 -12.62
CA LYS A 87 12.10 7.35 -12.14
C LYS A 87 12.22 5.93 -11.58
N PRO A 88 11.76 5.67 -10.34
CA PRO A 88 11.89 4.36 -9.76
C PRO A 88 10.88 3.39 -10.37
N ASP A 89 11.23 2.10 -10.33
CA ASP A 89 10.29 1.03 -10.65
C ASP A 89 9.08 1.08 -9.70
N TRP A 90 7.92 0.74 -10.26
CA TRP A 90 6.69 0.64 -9.49
C TRP A 90 6.77 -0.51 -8.49
N ILE A 91 7.35 -1.64 -8.90
CA ILE A 91 7.64 -2.78 -8.03
C ILE A 91 9.17 -3.00 -8.08
N PRO A 92 9.91 -2.62 -7.03
CA PRO A 92 11.35 -2.39 -7.13
C PRO A 92 12.20 -3.65 -7.19
N CYS A 93 11.71 -4.79 -6.72
CA CYS A 93 12.48 -6.02 -6.72
C CYS A 93 11.62 -7.28 -6.75
N LYS A 94 12.27 -8.41 -7.03
CA LYS A 94 11.62 -9.70 -7.30
C LYS A 94 10.89 -10.30 -6.10
N GLY A 95 11.32 -9.99 -4.87
CA GLY A 95 10.67 -10.49 -3.65
C GLY A 95 9.17 -10.12 -3.59
N TYR A 96 8.81 -8.92 -4.05
CA TYR A 96 7.41 -8.51 -4.16
C TYR A 96 6.61 -9.32 -5.18
N PHE A 97 7.21 -9.70 -6.32
CA PHE A 97 6.52 -10.57 -7.29
C PHE A 97 6.26 -11.96 -6.73
N TYR A 98 7.18 -12.51 -5.92
CA TYR A 98 6.94 -13.76 -5.21
C TYR A 98 5.83 -13.61 -4.16
N GLY A 99 5.82 -12.53 -3.39
CA GLY A 99 4.75 -12.25 -2.43
C GLY A 99 3.37 -12.08 -3.07
N LEU A 100 3.29 -11.42 -4.23
CA LEU A 100 2.07 -11.33 -5.01
C LEU A 100 1.62 -12.71 -5.52
N ALA A 101 2.55 -13.54 -5.96
CA ALA A 101 2.26 -14.91 -6.38
C ALA A 101 1.67 -15.74 -5.25
N ASP A 102 2.26 -15.67 -4.06
CA ASP A 102 1.79 -16.40 -2.88
C ASP A 102 0.40 -15.93 -2.45
N PHE A 103 0.19 -14.61 -2.39
CA PHE A 103 -1.10 -14.02 -2.04
C PHE A 103 -2.21 -14.44 -3.01
N LEU A 104 -1.91 -14.46 -4.32
CA LEU A 104 -2.83 -14.90 -5.37
C LEU A 104 -2.92 -16.43 -5.52
N LYS A 105 -2.12 -17.19 -4.77
CA LYS A 105 -2.01 -18.66 -4.83
C LYS A 105 -1.62 -19.17 -6.24
N ILE A 106 -0.69 -18.48 -6.88
CA ILE A 106 -0.13 -18.82 -8.20
C ILE A 106 1.32 -19.31 -8.02
N ASN A 107 1.79 -20.20 -8.89
CA ASN A 107 3.17 -20.69 -8.84
C ASN A 107 4.19 -19.56 -9.07
N ARG A 108 5.09 -19.35 -8.09
CA ARG A 108 6.14 -18.31 -8.09
C ARG A 108 6.96 -18.23 -9.38
N GLY A 109 7.38 -19.38 -9.93
CA GLY A 109 8.28 -19.41 -11.09
C GLY A 109 7.61 -19.01 -12.40
N LEU A 110 6.34 -19.36 -12.59
CA LEU A 110 5.56 -18.91 -13.74
C LEU A 110 5.13 -17.45 -13.59
N SER A 111 4.71 -17.07 -12.38
CA SER A 111 4.19 -15.73 -12.10
C SER A 111 5.28 -14.66 -12.11
N GLU A 112 6.51 -14.93 -11.65
CA GLU A 112 7.62 -13.97 -11.72
C GLU A 112 7.85 -13.52 -13.17
N LYS A 113 7.91 -14.47 -14.12
CA LYS A 113 8.11 -14.15 -15.53
C LYS A 113 6.96 -13.32 -16.10
N ILE A 114 5.72 -13.66 -15.72
CA ILE A 114 4.53 -12.94 -16.16
C ILE A 114 4.50 -11.53 -15.56
N PHE A 115 4.68 -11.39 -14.25
CA PHE A 115 4.65 -10.11 -13.56
C PHE A 115 5.82 -9.22 -13.95
N ASN A 116 7.02 -9.78 -14.13
CA ASN A 116 8.16 -9.02 -14.62
C ASN A 116 7.95 -8.56 -16.07
N TYR A 117 7.37 -9.40 -16.93
CA TYR A 117 7.04 -9.01 -18.31
C TYR A 117 5.95 -7.93 -18.36
N LEU A 118 4.91 -8.05 -17.52
CA LEU A 118 3.79 -7.11 -17.52
C LEU A 118 4.13 -5.81 -16.80
N PHE A 119 4.82 -5.88 -15.66
CA PHE A 119 4.94 -4.76 -14.72
C PHE A 119 6.37 -4.34 -14.39
N GLY A 120 7.38 -5.16 -14.70
CA GLY A 120 8.77 -4.89 -14.32
C GLY A 120 9.39 -3.67 -14.98
N SER A 121 8.77 -3.13 -16.03
CA SER A 121 9.21 -1.90 -16.72
C SER A 121 8.38 -0.66 -16.38
N PHE A 122 7.32 -0.79 -15.56
CA PHE A 122 6.51 0.36 -15.17
C PHE A 122 7.24 1.17 -14.12
N LYS A 123 7.42 2.46 -14.42
CA LYS A 123 7.98 3.45 -13.51
C LYS A 123 6.89 4.29 -12.86
N ILE A 124 7.15 4.78 -11.67
CA ILE A 124 6.30 5.76 -10.98
C ILE A 124 6.60 7.16 -11.55
N PRO A 125 5.60 8.05 -11.74
CA PRO A 125 5.81 9.43 -12.17
C PRO A 125 6.34 10.32 -11.02
N ALA A 126 7.48 9.96 -10.44
CA ALA A 126 8.19 10.70 -9.40
C ALA A 126 9.70 10.62 -9.61
N ALA A 127 10.44 11.64 -9.18
CA ALA A 127 11.89 11.70 -9.20
C ALA A 127 12.48 10.91 -8.02
N LEU A 128 13.19 9.82 -8.29
CA LEU A 128 13.92 9.06 -7.28
C LEU A 128 14.98 9.96 -6.63
N ASN A 129 14.93 10.09 -5.30
CA ASN A 129 15.81 10.94 -4.50
C ASN A 129 15.88 12.40 -4.97
N GLY A 130 14.84 12.90 -5.64
CA GLY A 130 14.79 14.28 -6.11
C GLY A 130 14.99 15.27 -4.96
N SER A 131 15.71 16.36 -5.20
CA SER A 131 15.98 17.37 -4.16
C SER A 131 14.69 18.00 -3.64
N TYR A 132 14.54 18.02 -2.32
CA TYR A 132 13.35 18.58 -1.67
C TYR A 132 13.14 20.06 -2.02
N LYS A 133 11.90 20.45 -2.31
CA LYS A 133 11.53 21.85 -2.60
C LYS A 133 11.14 22.56 -1.31
N GLN A 134 12.08 23.31 -0.74
CA GLN A 134 11.85 24.18 0.41
C GLN A 134 10.95 25.38 0.02
N ASN A 135 9.65 25.23 0.20
CA ASN A 135 8.67 26.29 -0.07
C ASN A 135 7.59 26.32 1.03
N GLY A 136 8.04 26.58 2.25
CA GLY A 136 7.21 26.57 3.46
C GLY A 136 7.06 25.18 4.08
N LYS A 137 6.08 25.07 4.98
CA LYS A 137 5.77 23.83 5.69
C LYS A 137 4.61 23.09 5.03
N TYR A 138 4.79 21.82 4.72
CA TYR A 138 3.74 21.00 4.12
C TYR A 138 3.00 20.16 5.18
N PRO A 139 1.67 20.00 5.06
CA PRO A 139 0.92 19.01 5.82
C PRO A 139 1.45 17.59 5.56
N VAL A 140 1.28 16.71 6.55
CA VAL A 140 1.79 15.34 6.52
C VAL A 140 0.64 14.33 6.38
N VAL A 141 0.82 13.32 5.55
CA VAL A 141 -0.10 12.17 5.42
C VAL A 141 0.68 10.89 5.66
N ILE A 142 0.23 10.08 6.62
CA ILE A 142 0.67 8.69 6.75
C ILE A 142 -0.29 7.80 5.95
N PHE A 143 0.21 7.04 4.99
CA PHE A 143 -0.60 6.18 4.13
C PHE A 143 -0.41 4.69 4.48
N SER A 144 -1.52 3.95 4.60
CA SER A 144 -1.58 2.54 4.98
C SER A 144 -2.17 1.66 3.86
N HIS A 145 -1.45 0.62 3.43
CA HIS A 145 -1.79 -0.18 2.24
C HIS A 145 -2.91 -1.23 2.45
N GLY A 146 -3.44 -1.85 1.40
CA GLY A 146 -4.38 -2.98 1.54
C GLY A 146 -3.73 -4.29 2.01
N LEU A 147 -4.56 -5.30 2.33
CA LEU A 147 -4.09 -6.68 2.51
C LEU A 147 -3.47 -7.18 1.19
N GLY A 148 -2.32 -7.84 1.24
CA GLY A 148 -1.59 -8.31 0.05
C GLY A 148 -0.93 -7.19 -0.77
N ALA A 149 -0.98 -5.94 -0.30
CA ALA A 149 -0.27 -4.83 -0.91
C ALA A 149 1.08 -4.57 -0.21
N PHE A 150 1.76 -3.49 -0.59
CA PHE A 150 3.01 -2.99 0.01
C PHE A 150 3.20 -1.52 -0.38
N ARG A 151 4.25 -0.84 0.11
CA ARG A 151 4.33 0.63 0.14
C ARG A 151 4.24 1.33 -1.21
N THR A 152 4.55 0.65 -2.32
CA THR A 152 4.66 1.27 -3.64
C THR A 152 3.39 1.15 -4.49
N LEU A 153 2.41 0.32 -4.10
CA LEU A 153 1.24 0.04 -4.93
C LEU A 153 0.24 1.20 -5.02
N TYR A 154 0.30 2.16 -4.09
CA TYR A 154 -0.58 3.34 -4.05
C TYR A 154 0.10 4.61 -4.57
N SER A 155 1.16 4.45 -5.36
CA SER A 155 1.96 5.55 -5.88
C SER A 155 1.13 6.62 -6.59
N ALA A 156 0.10 6.27 -7.36
CA ALA A 156 -0.79 7.24 -8.02
C ALA A 156 -1.43 8.24 -7.01
N ILE A 157 -1.89 7.75 -5.87
CA ILE A 157 -2.51 8.56 -4.82
C ILE A 157 -1.45 9.38 -4.11
N CYS A 158 -0.35 8.74 -3.70
CA CYS A 158 0.72 9.40 -2.98
C CYS A 158 1.42 10.49 -3.82
N THR A 159 1.61 10.26 -5.12
CA THR A 159 2.16 11.27 -6.03
C THR A 159 1.18 12.41 -6.27
N GLU A 160 -0.12 12.13 -6.41
CA GLU A 160 -1.12 13.19 -6.54
C GLU A 160 -1.11 14.09 -5.30
N LEU A 161 -1.19 13.52 -4.10
CA LEU A 161 -1.13 14.28 -2.85
C LEU A 161 0.17 15.09 -2.74
N ALA A 162 1.33 14.49 -3.04
CA ALA A 162 2.60 15.20 -3.01
C ALA A 162 2.64 16.36 -4.02
N SER A 163 2.08 16.19 -5.22
CA SER A 163 2.02 17.28 -6.22
C SER A 163 1.18 18.46 -5.75
N GLN A 164 0.19 18.22 -4.89
CA GLN A 164 -0.66 19.24 -4.26
C GLN A 164 -0.01 19.89 -3.02
N GLY A 165 1.22 19.52 -2.67
CA GLY A 165 1.95 20.12 -1.54
C GLY A 165 1.77 19.39 -0.22
N PHE A 166 1.71 18.05 -0.24
CA PHE A 166 1.74 17.21 0.98
C PHE A 166 3.06 16.43 1.06
N ILE A 167 3.52 16.16 2.27
CA ILE A 167 4.53 15.11 2.51
C ILE A 167 3.77 13.83 2.86
N VAL A 168 3.97 12.77 2.09
CA VAL A 168 3.25 11.50 2.24
C VAL A 168 4.21 10.38 2.55
N ALA A 169 4.06 9.71 3.70
CA ALA A 169 4.80 8.49 4.02
C ALA A 169 3.91 7.27 3.85
N SER A 170 4.16 6.48 2.80
CA SER A 170 3.48 5.21 2.55
C SER A 170 4.17 4.10 3.32
N VAL A 171 3.55 3.64 4.41
CA VAL A 171 4.12 2.66 5.34
C VAL A 171 4.06 1.26 4.75
N GLU A 172 5.14 0.49 4.88
CA GLU A 172 5.16 -0.95 4.66
C GLU A 172 4.97 -1.68 5.98
N HIS A 173 3.87 -2.43 6.10
CA HIS A 173 3.50 -3.09 7.35
C HIS A 173 4.19 -4.45 7.53
N ARG A 174 4.63 -4.74 8.76
CA ARG A 174 5.39 -5.95 9.13
C ARG A 174 4.54 -6.90 9.98
N ASP A 175 3.24 -6.83 9.76
CA ASP A 175 2.21 -7.62 10.43
C ASP A 175 1.85 -8.90 9.64
N GLU A 176 2.67 -9.28 8.66
CA GLU A 176 2.42 -10.35 7.69
C GLU A 176 1.17 -10.13 6.81
N SER A 177 0.62 -8.92 6.74
CA SER A 177 -0.47 -8.57 5.83
C SER A 177 0.03 -8.16 4.44
N ALA A 178 1.26 -7.64 4.34
CA ALA A 178 1.88 -7.31 3.07
C ALA A 178 2.12 -8.57 2.22
N SER A 179 2.03 -8.46 0.89
CA SER A 179 2.36 -9.59 0.02
C SER A 179 3.79 -10.07 0.26
N ALA A 180 4.70 -9.10 0.37
CA ALA A 180 6.05 -9.28 0.88
C ALA A 180 6.53 -7.94 1.49
N THR A 181 7.45 -8.03 2.43
CA THR A 181 8.27 -6.95 2.98
C THR A 181 9.64 -7.54 3.31
N TYR A 182 10.62 -6.69 3.58
CA TYR A 182 11.90 -7.13 4.12
C TYR A 182 12.37 -6.25 5.28
N PHE A 183 13.35 -6.79 6.00
CA PHE A 183 14.14 -6.13 7.03
C PHE A 183 15.53 -6.77 7.04
N TYR A 184 16.41 -6.34 7.94
CA TYR A 184 17.74 -6.91 8.10
C TYR A 184 18.00 -7.41 9.52
N HIS A 185 18.75 -8.51 9.61
CA HIS A 185 19.34 -8.98 10.84
C HIS A 185 20.87 -8.92 10.77
N GLN A 186 21.52 -8.81 11.92
CA GLN A 186 22.97 -8.83 12.00
C GLN A 186 23.50 -10.22 11.67
N LYS A 187 24.59 -10.29 10.90
CA LYS A 187 25.32 -11.55 10.71
C LYS A 187 25.75 -12.09 12.09
N PRO A 188 25.57 -13.39 12.37
CA PRO A 188 26.21 -14.01 13.51
C PRO A 188 27.71 -13.75 13.43
N GLN A 189 28.32 -13.18 14.48
CA GLN A 189 29.78 -13.08 14.56
C GLN A 189 30.34 -14.52 14.65
N GLU A 190 30.88 -15.04 13.56
CA GLU A 190 31.75 -16.22 13.65
C GLU A 190 33.01 -15.83 14.43
N PRO A 191 33.50 -16.67 15.37
CA PRO A 191 34.73 -16.37 16.09
C PRO A 191 35.88 -16.19 15.09
N GLU A 192 36.58 -15.05 15.19
CA GLU A 192 37.68 -14.66 14.32
C GLU A 192 38.62 -15.84 14.05
N LYS A 193 38.59 -16.35 12.82
CA LYS A 193 39.71 -17.07 12.25
C LYS A 193 40.44 -16.11 11.34
N ASP A 194 41.66 -15.75 11.76
CA ASP A 194 42.66 -15.09 10.95
C ASP A 194 42.60 -15.57 9.51
N LYS A 195 42.24 -14.68 8.57
CA LYS A 195 42.69 -14.74 7.18
C LYS A 195 42.43 -13.45 6.44
N ALA A 196 43.54 -12.75 6.20
CA ALA A 196 43.68 -11.70 5.21
C ALA A 196 43.25 -12.18 3.82
N SER A 197 42.36 -11.43 3.18
CA SER A 197 42.32 -11.24 1.72
C SER A 197 41.44 -10.02 1.39
N PRO A 198 41.93 -9.04 0.61
CA PRO A 198 41.13 -7.90 0.20
C PRO A 198 40.29 -8.28 -1.03
N LEU A 199 38.99 -8.45 -0.85
CA LEU A 199 38.04 -8.53 -1.95
C LEU A 199 37.10 -7.32 -1.88
N LYS A 200 37.00 -6.64 -3.02
CA LYS A 200 36.33 -5.35 -3.21
C LYS A 200 34.86 -5.41 -2.76
N PRO A 201 34.35 -4.39 -2.05
CA PRO A 201 32.96 -4.38 -1.60
C PRO A 201 31.99 -4.18 -2.76
N ASN A 202 30.90 -4.95 -2.72
CA ASN A 202 29.71 -4.79 -3.55
C ASN A 202 28.80 -3.75 -2.85
N PRO A 203 28.29 -2.71 -3.52
CA PRO A 203 27.74 -1.51 -2.86
C PRO A 203 26.31 -1.64 -2.30
N GLU A 204 25.70 -2.83 -2.24
CA GLU A 204 24.24 -2.95 -2.07
C GLU A 204 23.75 -3.38 -0.68
N ALA A 205 24.62 -3.70 0.28
CA ALA A 205 24.20 -4.01 1.66
C ALA A 205 25.20 -3.46 2.69
N PRO A 206 24.75 -2.89 3.83
CA PRO A 206 25.62 -2.54 4.94
C PRO A 206 26.41 -3.79 5.36
N GLU A 207 27.74 -3.68 5.51
CA GLU A 207 28.69 -4.82 5.48
C GLU A 207 28.36 -5.98 6.46
N ASN A 208 27.52 -5.74 7.48
CA ASN A 208 27.16 -6.67 8.55
C ASN A 208 25.67 -7.08 8.62
N LEU A 209 24.85 -6.66 7.65
CA LEU A 209 23.41 -6.93 7.62
C LEU A 209 23.04 -7.95 6.55
N VAL A 210 22.08 -8.82 6.86
CA VAL A 210 21.51 -9.81 5.92
C VAL A 210 20.03 -9.49 5.75
N GLU A 211 19.61 -9.31 4.49
CA GLU A 211 18.22 -9.06 4.12
C GLU A 211 17.37 -10.32 4.35
N GLU A 212 16.27 -10.17 5.06
CA GLU A 212 15.28 -11.21 5.31
C GLU A 212 13.92 -10.81 4.73
N TRP A 213 13.34 -11.69 3.92
CA TRP A 213 12.02 -11.49 3.35
C TRP A 213 10.94 -12.10 4.26
N MET A 214 9.96 -11.29 4.61
CA MET A 214 8.72 -11.70 5.26
C MET A 214 7.60 -11.67 4.21
N TYR A 215 6.87 -12.78 4.09
CA TYR A 215 5.79 -12.94 3.10
C TYR A 215 4.42 -12.96 3.78
N TYR A 216 3.37 -12.73 2.97
CA TYR A 216 1.99 -12.79 3.42
C TYR A 216 1.64 -14.09 4.17
N ARG A 217 1.07 -13.95 5.37
CA ARG A 217 0.53 -15.07 6.13
C ARG A 217 -0.92 -15.38 5.72
N SER A 218 -1.11 -16.50 5.04
CA SER A 218 -2.45 -17.07 4.80
C SER A 218 -3.05 -17.65 6.08
N LEU A 219 -4.39 -17.60 6.19
CA LEU A 219 -5.11 -18.29 7.26
C LEU A 219 -4.83 -19.79 7.23
N LYS A 220 -4.50 -20.36 8.39
CA LYS A 220 -4.32 -21.81 8.55
C LYS A 220 -5.68 -22.52 8.53
N PRO A 221 -5.77 -23.78 8.07
CA PRO A 221 -7.01 -24.54 8.16
C PRO A 221 -7.54 -24.59 9.59
N GLY A 222 -8.80 -24.16 9.79
CA GLY A 222 -9.45 -24.12 11.11
C GLY A 222 -9.10 -22.91 11.99
N GLU A 223 -8.25 -21.99 11.52
CA GLU A 223 -7.95 -20.75 12.23
C GLU A 223 -9.08 -19.73 12.06
N SER A 224 -9.53 -19.12 13.17
CA SER A 224 -10.46 -18.00 13.13
C SER A 224 -9.76 -16.75 12.58
N GLU A 225 -10.39 -16.08 11.62
CA GLU A 225 -9.78 -14.92 10.96
C GLU A 225 -9.71 -13.71 11.88
N PHE A 226 -10.76 -13.44 12.66
CA PHE A 226 -10.88 -12.20 13.43
C PHE A 226 -9.72 -11.98 14.41
N PRO A 227 -9.30 -12.93 15.27
CA PRO A 227 -8.19 -12.71 16.20
C PRO A 227 -6.88 -12.35 15.50
N LEU A 228 -6.61 -12.94 14.33
CA LEU A 228 -5.44 -12.60 13.53
C LEU A 228 -5.54 -11.18 12.98
N ARG A 229 -6.65 -10.85 12.31
CA ARG A 229 -6.82 -9.55 11.66
C ARG A 229 -6.90 -8.41 12.66
N ASN A 230 -7.51 -8.64 13.82
CA ASN A 230 -7.56 -7.66 14.91
C ASN A 230 -6.16 -7.41 15.52
N LYS A 231 -5.35 -8.46 15.72
CA LYS A 231 -3.95 -8.28 16.13
C LYS A 231 -3.18 -7.45 15.10
N GLN A 232 -3.37 -7.78 13.82
CA GLN A 232 -2.74 -7.09 12.69
C GLN A 232 -3.13 -5.60 12.64
N VAL A 233 -4.42 -5.24 12.70
CA VAL A 233 -4.84 -3.82 12.63
C VAL A 233 -4.24 -2.98 13.76
N LYS A 234 -4.14 -3.56 14.96
CA LYS A 234 -3.51 -2.91 16.12
C LYS A 234 -2.04 -2.63 15.87
N GLN A 235 -1.29 -3.63 15.41
CA GLN A 235 0.12 -3.47 15.03
C GLN A 235 0.29 -2.43 13.92
N ARG A 236 -0.57 -2.45 12.90
CA ARG A 236 -0.49 -1.51 11.78
C ARG A 236 -0.70 -0.07 12.20
N ALA A 237 -1.58 0.17 13.17
CA ALA A 237 -1.76 1.51 13.74
C ALA A 237 -0.52 1.96 14.51
N ASP A 238 0.12 1.05 15.28
CA ASP A 238 1.38 1.34 15.98
C ASP A 238 2.52 1.64 14.99
N GLU A 239 2.58 0.94 13.85
CA GLU A 239 3.53 1.20 12.78
C GLU A 239 3.29 2.56 12.09
N CYS A 240 2.03 2.97 11.91
CA CYS A 240 1.68 4.31 11.40
C CYS A 240 2.11 5.42 12.37
N ILE A 241 1.90 5.22 13.67
CA ILE A 241 2.34 6.15 14.73
C ILE A 241 3.88 6.24 14.74
N LYS A 242 4.57 5.09 14.68
CA LYS A 242 6.04 5.05 14.62
C LYS A 242 6.61 5.75 13.39
N ALA A 243 5.96 5.62 12.23
CA ALA A 243 6.32 6.38 11.04
C ALA A 243 6.12 7.89 11.25
N LEU A 244 5.03 8.31 11.89
CA LEU A 244 4.81 9.71 12.24
C LEU A 244 5.88 10.25 13.21
N ASP A 245 6.18 9.51 14.28
CA ASP A 245 7.22 9.88 15.25
C ASP A 245 8.59 10.03 14.60
N THR A 246 8.89 9.20 13.59
CA THR A 246 10.12 9.29 12.80
C THR A 246 10.15 10.59 11.99
N LEU A 247 9.05 10.95 11.32
CA LEU A 247 8.95 12.21 10.59
C LEU A 247 9.03 13.44 11.52
N ILE A 248 8.43 13.37 12.72
CA ILE A 248 8.54 14.43 13.73
C ILE A 248 10.00 14.63 14.15
N GLN A 249 10.74 13.55 14.36
CA GLN A 249 12.17 13.61 14.71
C GLN A 249 13.02 14.20 13.56
N ILE A 250 12.77 13.79 12.32
CA ILE A 250 13.43 14.37 11.15
C ILE A 250 13.13 15.88 11.08
N ASN A 251 11.85 16.25 11.25
CA ASN A 251 11.42 17.64 11.22
C ASN A 251 12.02 18.50 12.35
N SER A 252 12.40 17.89 13.48
CA SER A 252 13.11 18.58 14.58
C SER A 252 14.62 18.72 14.35
N GLY A 253 15.15 18.27 13.22
CA GLY A 253 16.59 18.32 12.90
C GLY A 253 17.39 17.16 13.46
N LYS A 254 16.74 16.09 13.97
CA LYS A 254 17.46 14.91 14.43
C LYS A 254 17.98 14.12 13.23
N THR A 255 19.28 13.90 13.18
CA THR A 255 19.89 13.02 12.18
C THR A 255 19.42 11.58 12.39
N MET A 256 18.88 10.97 11.33
CA MET A 256 18.39 9.60 11.35
C MET A 256 19.26 8.71 10.48
N GLU A 257 19.53 7.50 10.95
CA GLU A 257 20.29 6.51 10.19
C GLU A 257 19.34 5.71 9.29
N ASN A 258 19.26 6.09 8.01
CA ASN A 258 18.52 5.30 7.02
C ASN A 258 19.37 4.10 6.58
N VAL A 259 18.94 2.90 6.97
CA VAL A 259 19.64 1.64 6.69
C VAL A 259 19.81 1.40 5.18
N LEU A 260 18.92 1.96 4.36
CA LEU A 260 18.95 1.81 2.90
C LEU A 260 19.97 2.72 2.21
N GLN A 261 20.60 3.65 2.92
CA GLN A 261 21.65 4.56 2.40
C GLN A 261 21.25 5.26 1.08
N THR A 262 19.99 5.68 0.96
CA THR A 262 19.49 6.42 -0.20
C THR A 262 20.24 7.74 -0.40
N GLU A 263 20.39 8.19 -1.66
CA GLU A 263 21.02 9.47 -2.00
C GLU A 263 20.23 10.71 -1.55
N PHE A 264 18.99 10.54 -1.09
CA PHE A 264 18.17 11.65 -0.60
C PHE A 264 18.72 12.23 0.70
N ASP A 265 18.94 13.54 0.73
CA ASP A 265 19.37 14.26 1.92
C ASP A 265 18.18 14.53 2.87
N TRP A 266 18.03 13.64 3.85
CA TRP A 266 16.99 13.71 4.88
C TRP A 266 17.06 14.97 5.76
N THR A 267 18.21 15.63 5.86
CA THR A 267 18.35 16.86 6.65
C THR A 267 17.59 18.03 6.03
N THR A 268 17.33 17.99 4.72
CA THR A 268 16.54 19.02 4.02
C THR A 268 15.08 19.10 4.49
N LEU A 269 14.60 18.08 5.20
CA LEU A 269 13.27 18.02 5.80
C LEU A 269 13.19 18.65 7.20
N GLU A 270 14.29 19.17 7.75
CA GLU A 270 14.26 19.94 8.99
C GLU A 270 13.30 21.14 8.85
N ASN A 271 12.42 21.31 9.83
CA ASN A 271 11.44 22.39 9.91
C ASN A 271 10.55 22.54 8.66
N SER A 272 10.34 21.44 7.92
CA SER A 272 9.64 21.41 6.63
C SER A 272 8.20 20.92 6.72
N MET A 273 7.79 20.35 7.86
CA MET A 273 6.48 19.74 8.06
C MET A 273 5.60 20.60 8.97
N ASP A 274 4.34 20.75 8.59
CA ASP A 274 3.31 21.39 9.41
C ASP A 274 2.66 20.35 10.33
N LEU A 275 3.22 20.21 11.53
CA LEU A 275 2.78 19.24 12.53
C LEU A 275 1.40 19.55 13.13
N CYS A 276 0.80 20.70 12.81
CA CYS A 276 -0.60 20.98 13.15
C CYS A 276 -1.58 20.37 12.14
N ARG A 277 -1.11 19.93 10.97
CA ARG A 277 -1.90 19.35 9.88
C ARG A 277 -1.37 17.98 9.49
N ILE A 278 -1.66 17.00 10.34
CA ILE A 278 -1.29 15.60 10.15
C ILE A 278 -2.56 14.78 9.89
N ALA A 279 -2.58 13.97 8.83
CA ALA A 279 -3.67 13.06 8.52
C ALA A 279 -3.16 11.62 8.39
N VAL A 280 -4.06 10.65 8.59
CA VAL A 280 -3.82 9.24 8.27
C VAL A 280 -4.80 8.80 7.18
N MET A 281 -4.30 8.08 6.18
CA MET A 281 -5.08 7.63 5.03
C MET A 281 -4.78 6.17 4.74
N GLY A 282 -5.74 5.42 4.21
CA GLY A 282 -5.48 4.04 3.87
C GLY A 282 -6.61 3.36 3.12
N HIS A 283 -6.28 2.26 2.44
CA HIS A 283 -7.20 1.53 1.57
C HIS A 283 -7.50 0.13 2.09
N SER A 284 -8.77 -0.30 2.02
CA SER A 284 -9.20 -1.65 2.42
C SER A 284 -8.78 -1.95 3.86
N PHE A 285 -7.86 -2.88 4.08
CA PHE A 285 -7.33 -3.15 5.41
C PHE A 285 -6.62 -1.91 6.02
N GLY A 286 -5.97 -1.08 5.19
CA GLY A 286 -5.44 0.21 5.62
C GLY A 286 -6.52 1.23 6.01
N GLY A 287 -7.75 1.07 5.50
CA GLY A 287 -8.89 1.87 5.95
C GLY A 287 -9.33 1.51 7.38
N ALA A 288 -9.22 0.25 7.79
CA ALA A 288 -9.38 -0.11 9.20
C ALA A 288 -8.23 0.46 10.05
N THR A 289 -6.99 0.38 9.55
CA THR A 289 -5.83 0.98 10.21
C THR A 289 -5.99 2.47 10.46
N VAL A 290 -6.59 3.23 9.53
CA VAL A 290 -6.93 4.65 9.72
C VAL A 290 -7.77 4.86 10.97
N ILE A 291 -8.80 4.05 11.16
CA ILE A 291 -9.74 4.18 12.28
C ILE A 291 -9.04 3.81 13.60
N GLU A 292 -8.27 2.73 13.61
CA GLU A 292 -7.49 2.30 14.77
C GLU A 292 -6.45 3.36 15.16
N ALA A 293 -5.71 3.92 14.19
CA ALA A 293 -4.70 4.95 14.41
C ALA A 293 -5.29 6.25 14.97
N LEU A 294 -6.45 6.69 14.46
CA LEU A 294 -7.16 7.85 14.99
C LEU A 294 -7.62 7.65 16.45
N CYS A 295 -7.93 6.41 16.83
CA CYS A 295 -8.31 6.09 18.21
C CYS A 295 -7.11 6.02 19.16
N LYS A 296 -5.91 5.71 18.64
CA LYS A 296 -4.69 5.55 19.42
C LYS A 296 -3.88 6.84 19.57
N ASP A 297 -3.88 7.73 18.57
CA ASP A 297 -3.01 8.91 18.56
C ASP A 297 -3.75 10.20 18.11
N VAL A 298 -3.75 11.19 19.02
CA VAL A 298 -4.40 12.50 18.86
C VAL A 298 -3.65 13.47 17.93
N ASN A 299 -2.42 13.13 17.52
CA ASN A 299 -1.66 13.92 16.55
C ASN A 299 -2.30 13.87 15.17
N PHE A 300 -2.95 12.76 14.80
CA PHE A 300 -3.77 12.68 13.60
C PHE A 300 -5.01 13.56 13.74
N LYS A 301 -5.19 14.55 12.85
CA LYS A 301 -6.28 15.55 12.89
C LYS A 301 -7.48 15.19 12.02
N CYS A 302 -7.31 14.24 11.11
CA CYS A 302 -8.39 13.60 10.38
C CYS A 302 -7.89 12.29 9.78
N GLY A 303 -8.83 11.45 9.35
CA GLY A 303 -8.49 10.25 8.60
C GLY A 303 -9.40 10.00 7.42
N ILE A 304 -8.83 9.41 6.37
CA ILE A 304 -9.52 9.08 5.12
C ILE A 304 -9.41 7.59 4.88
N ALA A 305 -10.54 6.88 5.01
CA ALA A 305 -10.59 5.44 4.80
C ALA A 305 -11.20 5.12 3.42
N LEU A 306 -10.36 4.65 2.50
CA LEU A 306 -10.76 4.30 1.14
C LEU A 306 -11.24 2.85 1.09
N ASP A 307 -12.54 2.64 0.88
CA ASP A 307 -13.17 1.32 0.78
C ASP A 307 -12.78 0.38 1.95
N ALA A 308 -13.01 0.87 3.18
CA ALA A 308 -12.49 0.26 4.39
C ALA A 308 -13.01 -1.17 4.61
N TRP A 309 -12.09 -2.12 4.84
CA TRP A 309 -12.44 -3.45 5.30
C TRP A 309 -12.59 -3.43 6.82
N MET A 310 -13.81 -3.23 7.30
CA MET A 310 -14.11 -2.95 8.72
C MET A 310 -14.02 -4.16 9.66
N PHE A 311 -13.99 -5.39 9.11
CA PHE A 311 -13.94 -6.65 9.86
C PHE A 311 -12.85 -6.75 10.96
N PRO A 312 -11.64 -6.22 10.78
CA PRO A 312 -10.56 -6.33 11.78
C PRO A 312 -10.78 -5.48 13.05
N LEU A 313 -11.72 -4.54 13.05
CA LEU A 313 -11.93 -3.59 14.14
C LEU A 313 -12.80 -4.18 15.25
N ASP A 314 -12.45 -3.89 16.50
CA ASP A 314 -13.27 -4.24 17.66
C ASP A 314 -14.60 -3.45 17.67
N GLU A 315 -15.68 -4.06 18.16
CA GLU A 315 -16.99 -3.39 18.27
C GLU A 315 -16.96 -2.14 19.18
N GLU A 316 -16.05 -2.09 20.16
CA GLU A 316 -15.91 -0.95 21.07
C GLU A 316 -15.43 0.33 20.38
N ILE A 317 -14.71 0.22 19.26
CA ILE A 317 -14.20 1.36 18.49
C ILE A 317 -15.34 2.21 17.94
N TYR A 318 -16.42 1.56 17.50
CA TYR A 318 -17.63 2.22 17.01
C TYR A 318 -18.34 3.02 18.12
N VAL A 319 -18.26 2.56 19.38
CA VAL A 319 -18.88 3.23 20.52
C VAL A 319 -18.08 4.46 20.95
N ARG A 320 -16.74 4.41 20.89
CA ARG A 320 -15.88 5.58 21.19
C ARG A 320 -16.01 6.67 20.14
N GLY A 321 -16.07 6.31 18.85
CA GLY A 321 -16.27 7.25 17.74
C GLY A 321 -17.53 8.13 17.87
N ASN A 322 -18.58 7.62 18.52
CA ASN A 322 -19.85 8.33 18.72
C ASN A 322 -19.96 9.11 20.04
N ARG A 323 -19.00 8.98 20.97
CA ARG A 323 -19.12 9.55 22.33
C ARG A 323 -18.07 10.60 22.68
N SER A 324 -16.98 10.72 21.91
CA SER A 324 -15.94 11.72 22.18
C SER A 324 -16.05 12.90 21.22
N PRO A 325 -16.41 14.12 21.70
CA PRO A 325 -16.36 15.34 20.88
C PRO A 325 -14.94 15.75 20.47
N GLU A 326 -13.92 15.05 20.97
CA GLU A 326 -12.49 15.28 20.71
C GLU A 326 -11.90 14.36 19.63
N LEU A 327 -12.65 13.39 19.10
CA LEU A 327 -12.11 12.50 18.06
C LEU A 327 -12.08 13.21 16.69
N PRO A 328 -10.98 13.08 15.93
CA PRO A 328 -10.85 13.75 14.65
C PRO A 328 -11.87 13.21 13.63
N ARG A 329 -12.43 14.09 12.78
CA ARG A 329 -13.47 13.70 11.80
C ARG A 329 -12.94 12.61 10.87
N LEU A 330 -13.57 11.44 10.92
CA LEU A 330 -13.41 10.38 9.92
C LEU A 330 -14.19 10.79 8.66
N HIS A 331 -13.53 10.81 7.51
CA HIS A 331 -14.19 10.96 6.21
C HIS A 331 -14.25 9.59 5.53
N LEU A 332 -15.45 9.02 5.53
CA LEU A 332 -15.82 7.92 4.66
C LEU A 332 -16.35 8.55 3.36
N PRO A 333 -15.79 8.23 2.18
CA PRO A 333 -16.42 8.65 0.94
C PRO A 333 -17.80 8.00 0.85
N ASP A 334 -18.84 8.82 0.66
CA ASP A 334 -20.24 8.37 0.52
C ASP A 334 -20.39 7.49 -0.73
N TRP A 335 -20.24 6.18 -0.54
CA TRP A 335 -20.78 5.14 -1.42
C TRP A 335 -21.90 4.41 -0.68
N GLN A 336 -22.75 5.18 0.01
CA GLN A 336 -23.99 4.65 0.54
C GLN A 336 -24.79 4.08 -0.64
N LEU A 337 -24.86 2.76 -0.65
CA LEU A 337 -25.87 1.98 -1.34
C LEU A 337 -27.20 2.74 -1.25
N ASP A 338 -27.76 3.12 -2.40
CA ASP A 338 -29.19 3.34 -2.59
C ASP A 338 -29.91 2.04 -2.22
N ARG A 339 -30.02 1.77 -0.92
CA ARG A 339 -30.96 0.83 -0.34
C ARG A 339 -32.02 1.66 0.34
N GLU A 340 -33.05 1.92 -0.45
CA GLU A 340 -34.47 1.87 -0.14
C GLU A 340 -35.18 2.94 -0.99
N ASP A 341 -35.57 2.56 -2.21
CA ASP A 341 -36.71 3.19 -2.88
C ASP A 341 -37.99 2.41 -2.48
N PRO A 342 -38.73 2.85 -1.45
CA PRO A 342 -39.98 2.22 -1.03
C PRO A 342 -41.10 2.31 -2.08
N GLU A 343 -40.91 3.05 -3.20
CA GLU A 343 -41.87 3.06 -4.31
C GLU A 343 -41.70 1.88 -5.27
N ALA A 344 -40.50 1.31 -5.37
CA ALA A 344 -40.25 0.14 -6.22
C ALA A 344 -41.03 -1.10 -5.74
N GLU A 345 -41.21 -1.25 -4.42
CA GLU A 345 -41.97 -2.34 -3.81
C GLU A 345 -43.50 -2.23 -4.04
N ARG A 346 -44.03 -1.02 -4.25
CA ARG A 346 -45.45 -0.83 -4.61
C ARG A 346 -45.73 -1.21 -6.06
N ARG A 347 -44.75 -1.08 -6.96
CA ARG A 347 -44.90 -1.47 -8.37
C ARG A 347 -44.85 -2.99 -8.60
N ALA A 348 -44.34 -3.75 -7.63
CA ALA A 348 -44.16 -5.20 -7.75
C ALA A 348 -45.32 -6.06 -7.21
N ARG A 349 -46.38 -5.47 -6.65
CA ARG A 349 -47.56 -6.25 -6.19
C ARG A 349 -48.48 -6.57 -7.36
N PRO A 350 -48.74 -7.87 -7.68
CA PRO A 350 -49.75 -8.20 -8.66
C PRO A 350 -51.13 -7.87 -8.10
N SER A 351 -51.88 -7.01 -8.80
CA SER A 351 -53.28 -6.74 -8.49
C SER A 351 -54.08 -8.03 -8.66
N GLY A 352 -54.49 -8.63 -7.54
CA GLY A 352 -55.49 -9.68 -7.55
C GLY A 352 -56.79 -9.14 -8.13
N ARG A 353 -57.23 -9.70 -9.27
CA ARG A 353 -58.64 -9.64 -9.70
C ARG A 353 -59.26 -11.00 -9.45
N HIS A 354 -60.04 -11.07 -8.39
CA HIS A 354 -61.24 -11.90 -8.37
C HIS A 354 -62.08 -11.58 -9.62
N ARG A 355 -62.48 -12.61 -10.36
CA ARG A 355 -63.76 -12.64 -11.06
C ARG A 355 -64.45 -13.94 -10.72
N SER A 356 -65.47 -13.82 -9.89
CA SER A 356 -66.64 -14.66 -9.87
C SER A 356 -67.41 -14.47 -11.19
N LEU A 357 -67.63 -15.56 -11.91
CA LEU A 357 -68.92 -16.06 -12.39
C LEU A 357 -68.68 -17.37 -13.16
#